data_AF-A0A1H0IBI7-F1
#
_entry.id   AF-A0A1H0IBI7-F1
#
_cell.length_a   1.000
_cell.length_b   1.000
_cell.length_c   1.000
_cell.angle_alpha   90.00
_cell.angle_beta   90.00
_cell.angle_gamma   90.00
#
_symmetry.space_group_name_H-M   'P 1'
#
loop_
_entity.id
_entity.type
_entity.pdbx_description
1 polymer ?
#
loop_
_entity_poly.entity_id
_entity_poly.type
_entity_poly.pdbx_seq_one_letter_code
_entity_poly.pdbx_strand_id
1 'polypeptide(L)'
;MNQHEESRHTYPLMHLAKAWHQHAQHHGESDPAVELTGIPAGTGRRAGYWSAFFAPSSGEMVVIQGAEPHATQAAARDFLAWMLHRLHNNGNITLYPREQAEEQAQEVTA
;
A
#
# COMPACT_ATOMS: atom_id res chain seq x y z
N MET A 1 0.56 -5.03 23.24
CA MET A 1 -0.70 -5.25 22.50
C MET A 1 -0.73 -4.21 21.39
N ASN A 2 -0.18 -4.58 20.22
CA ASN A 2 -0.13 -3.73 19.05
C ASN A 2 -1.29 -4.13 18.14
N GLN A 3 -2.34 -3.32 18.10
CA GLN A 3 -3.54 -3.59 17.29
C GLN A 3 -3.27 -3.67 15.77
N HIS A 4 -2.03 -3.36 15.34
CA HIS A 4 -1.60 -3.46 13.94
C HIS A 4 -1.10 -4.86 13.52
N GLU A 5 -0.86 -5.80 14.45
CA GLU A 5 -0.39 -7.15 14.07
C GLU A 5 -1.54 -8.06 13.58
N GLU A 6 -2.78 -7.81 13.99
CA GLU A 6 -3.93 -8.68 13.67
C GLU A 6 -4.48 -8.46 12.25
N SER A 7 -4.23 -7.30 11.64
CA SER A 7 -4.73 -6.93 10.30
C SER A 7 -3.62 -6.80 9.24
N ARG A 8 -2.56 -7.62 9.36
CA ARG A 8 -1.44 -7.62 8.41
C ARG A 8 -1.68 -8.63 7.28
N HIS A 9 -1.83 -8.12 6.07
CA HIS A 9 -1.94 -8.94 4.86
C HIS A 9 -0.64 -8.92 4.08
N THR A 10 -0.21 -10.07 3.55
CA THR A 10 1.03 -10.17 2.76
C THR A 10 0.73 -10.74 1.38
N TYR A 11 1.20 -10.03 0.36
CA TYR A 11 1.02 -10.41 -1.04
C TYR A 11 2.36 -10.44 -1.77
N PRO A 12 2.55 -11.34 -2.75
CA PRO A 12 3.68 -11.26 -3.67
C PRO A 12 3.53 -10.03 -4.57
N LEU A 13 4.64 -9.44 -5.01
CA LEU A 13 4.68 -8.24 -5.87
C LEU A 13 3.80 -8.37 -7.12
N MET A 14 3.74 -9.56 -7.72
CA MET A 14 2.89 -9.83 -8.90
C MET A 14 1.40 -9.61 -8.65
N HIS A 15 0.96 -9.60 -7.39
CA HIS A 15 -0.43 -9.35 -6.98
C HIS A 15 -0.65 -7.92 -6.47
N LEU A 16 0.30 -6.99 -6.64
CA LEU A 16 0.18 -5.62 -6.14
C LEU A 16 -1.10 -4.93 -6.61
N ALA A 17 -1.42 -5.00 -7.91
CA ALA A 17 -2.65 -4.38 -8.43
C ALA A 17 -3.90 -4.96 -7.74
N LYS A 18 -3.97 -6.28 -7.59
CA LYS A 18 -5.07 -6.94 -6.90
C LYS A 18 -5.17 -6.52 -5.42
N ALA A 19 -4.03 -6.48 -4.71
CA ALA A 19 -4.00 -6.06 -3.31
C ALA A 19 -4.46 -4.59 -3.17
N TRP A 20 -4.04 -3.73 -4.08
CA TRP A 20 -4.49 -2.34 -4.13
C TRP A 20 -5.99 -2.20 -4.38
N HIS A 21 -6.54 -2.95 -5.34
CA HIS A 21 -7.98 -3.00 -5.60
C HIS A 21 -8.77 -3.40 -4.34
N GLN A 22 -8.30 -4.43 -3.64
CA GLN A 22 -9.00 -5.00 -2.49
C GLN A 22 -8.94 -4.13 -1.25
N HIS A 23 -7.78 -3.51 -0.98
CA HIS A 23 -7.51 -2.88 0.32
C HIS A 23 -7.52 -1.35 0.28
N ALA A 24 -7.32 -0.73 -0.88
CA ALA A 24 -7.38 0.72 -1.04
C ALA A 24 -8.63 1.12 -1.85
N GLN A 25 -8.76 0.62 -3.08
CA GLN A 25 -9.82 1.11 -3.97
C GLN A 25 -11.23 0.66 -3.58
N HIS A 26 -11.40 -0.56 -3.06
CA HIS A 26 -12.71 -1.05 -2.64
C HIS A 26 -13.32 -0.18 -1.54
N HIS A 27 -12.47 0.46 -0.73
CA HIS A 27 -12.87 1.35 0.35
C HIS A 27 -12.94 2.84 -0.06
N GLY A 28 -12.80 3.13 -1.36
CA GLY A 28 -12.78 4.50 -1.86
C GLY A 28 -11.52 5.27 -1.45
N GLU A 29 -10.48 4.58 -0.96
CA GLU A 29 -9.22 5.24 -0.62
C GLU A 29 -8.48 5.60 -1.91
N SER A 30 -8.60 6.88 -2.24
CA SER A 30 -7.63 7.62 -2.99
C SER A 30 -6.22 7.50 -2.40
N ASP A 31 -5.23 7.42 -3.27
CA ASP A 31 -3.78 7.37 -3.02
C ASP A 31 -3.18 8.31 -1.94
N PRO A 32 -3.76 9.47 -1.52
CA PRO A 32 -3.18 10.26 -0.43
C PRO A 32 -3.56 9.80 0.99
N ALA A 33 -4.58 8.95 1.17
CA ALA A 33 -4.96 8.46 2.50
C ALA A 33 -4.10 7.27 2.93
N VAL A 34 -3.61 6.49 1.97
CA VAL A 34 -2.75 5.34 2.24
C VAL A 34 -1.34 5.79 2.62
N GLU A 35 -0.84 5.26 3.72
CA GLU A 35 0.52 5.57 4.17
C GLU A 35 1.50 4.55 3.61
N LEU A 36 2.33 4.97 2.65
CA LEU A 36 3.39 4.12 2.10
C LEU A 36 4.58 4.05 3.06
N THR A 37 5.10 2.85 3.31
CA THR A 37 6.23 2.63 4.19
C THR A 37 7.04 1.38 3.82
N GLY A 38 8.14 1.16 4.53
CA GLY A 38 8.92 -0.07 4.49
C GLY A 38 8.84 -0.78 5.84
N ILE A 39 8.51 -2.07 5.85
CA ILE A 39 8.42 -2.88 7.08
C ILE A 39 9.61 -3.84 7.15
N PRO A 40 10.27 -4.00 8.30
CA PRO A 40 11.35 -4.96 8.45
C PRO A 40 10.97 -6.36 7.95
N ALA A 41 11.84 -6.94 7.13
CA ALA A 41 11.69 -8.29 6.59
C ALA A 41 11.93 -9.41 7.63
N GLY A 42 12.34 -9.03 8.85
CA GLY A 42 12.77 -9.92 9.92
C GLY A 42 14.30 -10.01 10.04
N THR A 43 14.77 -10.66 11.10
CA THR A 43 16.20 -10.85 11.39
C THR A 43 16.66 -12.20 10.81
N GLY A 44 17.16 -12.18 9.58
CA GLY A 44 17.65 -13.39 8.92
C GLY A 44 18.55 -13.08 7.72
N ARG A 45 18.86 -14.11 6.90
CA ARG A 45 19.73 -14.01 5.70
C ARG A 45 19.25 -12.99 4.65
N ARG A 46 18.01 -12.51 4.79
CA ARG A 46 17.37 -11.46 3.99
C ARG A 46 17.01 -10.27 4.89
N ALA A 47 17.99 -9.71 5.58
CA ALA A 47 17.80 -8.47 6.33
C ALA A 47 17.48 -7.34 5.35
N GLY A 48 16.48 -6.52 5.68
CA GLY A 48 16.01 -5.43 4.83
C GLY A 48 14.56 -5.06 5.12
N TYR A 49 13.92 -4.40 4.15
CA TYR A 49 12.57 -3.85 4.27
C TYR A 49 11.69 -4.32 3.10
N TRP A 50 10.49 -4.80 3.41
CA TRP A 50 9.44 -5.04 2.42
C TRP A 50 8.64 -3.76 2.19
N SER A 51 8.20 -3.56 0.95
CA SER A 51 7.26 -2.49 0.61
C SER A 51 5.93 -2.72 1.32
N ALA A 52 5.31 -1.68 1.87
CA ALA A 52 4.01 -1.80 2.50
C ALA A 52 3.20 -0.52 2.37
N PHE A 53 1.88 -0.64 2.46
CA PHE A 53 0.97 0.48 2.63
C PHE A 53 -0.02 0.18 3.76
N PHE A 54 -0.37 1.22 4.51
CA PHE A 54 -1.46 1.18 5.49
C PHE A 54 -2.70 1.82 4.90
N ALA A 55 -3.85 1.14 5.00
CA ALA A 55 -5.16 1.64 4.59
C ALA A 55 -5.94 2.10 5.84
N PRO A 56 -6.07 3.42 6.12
CA PRO A 56 -6.65 3.90 7.37
C PRO A 56 -8.13 3.55 7.58
N SER A 57 -8.92 3.46 6.51
CA SER A 57 -10.36 3.15 6.56
C SER A 57 -10.64 1.72 7.03
N SER A 58 -9.77 0.77 6.68
CA SER A 58 -9.86 -0.63 7.14
C SER A 58 -8.94 -0.91 8.33
N GLY A 59 -7.96 -0.05 8.61
CA GLY A 59 -6.93 -0.28 9.61
C GLY A 59 -5.95 -1.40 9.22
N GLU A 60 -5.90 -1.76 7.93
CA GLU A 60 -5.11 -2.89 7.45
C GLU A 60 -3.71 -2.47 7.02
N MET A 61 -2.73 -3.32 7.33
CA MET A 61 -1.37 -3.18 6.84
C MET A 61 -1.12 -4.19 5.73
N VAL A 62 -0.86 -3.70 4.53
CA VAL A 62 -0.62 -4.54 3.36
C VAL A 62 0.86 -4.54 3.02
N VAL A 63 1.50 -5.70 3.09
CA VAL A 63 2.92 -5.91 2.81
C VAL A 63 3.09 -6.60 1.46
N ILE A 64 3.96 -6.04 0.64
CA ILE A 64 4.25 -6.48 -0.72
C ILE A 64 5.66 -7.08 -0.76
N GLN A 65 5.73 -8.38 -1.01
CA GLN A 65 6.97 -9.14 -1.05
C GLN A 65 7.47 -9.32 -2.48
N GLY A 66 8.64 -8.75 -2.77
CA GLY A 66 9.41 -9.02 -3.98
C GLY A 66 10.29 -10.26 -3.84
N ALA A 67 11.21 -10.44 -4.79
CA ALA A 67 12.21 -11.50 -4.72
C ALA A 67 13.19 -11.31 -3.55
N GLU A 68 13.55 -10.06 -3.27
CA GLU A 68 14.48 -9.66 -2.21
C GLU A 68 13.97 -8.40 -1.50
N PRO A 69 14.23 -8.25 -0.18
CA PRO A 69 13.87 -7.05 0.54
C PRO A 69 14.81 -5.89 0.16
N HIS A 70 14.31 -4.66 0.27
CA HIS A 70 15.08 -3.47 0.00
C HIS A 70 16.07 -3.19 1.14
N ALA A 71 17.21 -2.58 0.82
CA ALA A 71 18.24 -2.28 1.82
C ALA A 71 17.77 -1.31 2.91
N THR A 72 16.85 -0.39 2.58
CA THR A 72 16.36 0.65 3.51
C THR A 72 14.84 0.79 3.46
N GLN A 73 14.27 1.32 4.54
CA GLN A 73 12.83 1.64 4.61
C GLN A 73 12.41 2.63 3.51
N ALA A 74 13.22 3.66 3.28
CA ALA A 74 12.96 4.65 2.23
C ALA A 74 12.96 4.00 0.84
N ALA A 75 13.92 3.11 0.55
CA ALA A 75 13.98 2.42 -0.73
C ALA A 75 12.75 1.52 -0.98
N ALA A 76 12.22 0.88 0.07
CA ALA A 76 10.97 0.12 -0.03
C ALA A 76 9.77 1.02 -0.32
N ARG A 77 9.63 2.13 0.41
CA ARG A 77 8.57 3.11 0.19
C ARG A 77 8.62 3.69 -1.23
N ASP A 78 9.78 4.18 -1.65
CA ASP A 78 9.95 4.86 -2.94
C ASP A 78 9.74 3.90 -4.10
N PHE A 79 10.15 2.63 -3.95
CA PHE A 79 9.85 1.58 -4.92
C PHE A 79 8.34 1.33 -5.05
N LEU A 80 7.63 1.25 -3.92
CA LEU A 80 6.18 1.06 -3.93
C LEU A 80 5.47 2.22 -4.62
N ALA A 81 5.82 3.47 -4.27
CA ALA A 81 5.28 4.66 -4.92
C ALA A 81 5.51 4.63 -6.44
N TRP A 82 6.74 4.33 -6.88
CA TRP A 82 7.06 4.19 -8.30
C TRP A 82 6.23 3.11 -8.99
N MET A 83 6.05 1.95 -8.34
CA MET A 83 5.29 0.84 -8.92
C MET A 83 3.80 1.16 -9.02
N LEU A 84 3.22 1.79 -8.00
CA LEU A 84 1.83 2.25 -8.02
C LEU A 84 1.60 3.24 -9.15
N HIS A 85 2.46 4.26 -9.30
CA HIS A 85 2.39 5.18 -10.44
C HIS A 85 2.50 4.44 -11.78
N ARG A 86 3.36 3.42 -11.89
CA ARG A 86 3.47 2.62 -13.11
C ARG A 86 2.19 1.82 -13.41
N LEU A 87 1.58 1.23 -12.39
CA LEU A 87 0.29 0.53 -12.49
C LEU A 87 -0.87 1.49 -12.80
N HIS A 88 -0.76 2.73 -12.35
CA HIS A 88 -1.71 3.76 -12.71
C HIS A 88 -1.61 4.16 -14.17
N ASN A 89 -0.38 4.47 -14.61
CA ASN A 89 -0.10 4.93 -15.96
C ASN A 89 -0.42 3.87 -17.04
N ASN A 90 -0.47 2.58 -16.67
CA ASN A 90 -0.89 1.51 -17.58
C ASN A 90 -2.35 1.07 -17.40
N GLY A 91 -3.13 1.78 -16.57
CA GLY A 91 -4.56 1.56 -16.36
C GLY A 91 -4.92 0.34 -15.51
N ASN A 92 -3.95 -0.30 -14.84
CA ASN A 92 -4.22 -1.44 -13.96
C ASN A 92 -4.82 -1.01 -12.62
N ILE A 93 -4.50 0.19 -12.14
CA ILE A 93 -5.11 0.80 -10.96
C ILE A 93 -5.42 2.28 -11.24
N THR A 94 -6.20 2.87 -10.36
CA THR A 94 -6.49 4.31 -10.33
C THR A 94 -5.90 4.90 -9.06
N LEU A 95 -5.11 5.96 -9.22
CA LEU A 95 -4.65 6.80 -8.13
C LEU A 95 -5.44 8.10 -8.26
N TYR A 96 -6.22 8.45 -7.25
CA TYR A 96 -7.01 9.68 -7.28
C TYR A 96 -6.18 10.85 -6.73
N PRO A 97 -6.18 12.02 -7.39
CA PRO A 97 -5.66 13.25 -6.83
C PRO A 97 -6.32 13.56 -5.48
N ARG A 98 -5.55 14.13 -4.55
CA ARG A 98 -6.01 14.48 -3.18
C ARG A 98 -7.29 15.30 -3.13
N GLU A 99 -7.50 16.16 -4.13
CA GLU A 99 -8.67 17.05 -4.20
C GLU A 99 -9.97 16.29 -4.54
N GLN A 100 -9.90 15.20 -5.31
CA GLN A 100 -11.07 14.40 -5.71
C GLN A 100 -11.50 13.40 -4.62
N ALA A 101 -10.58 13.02 -3.74
CA ALA A 101 -10.82 12.15 -2.60
C ALA A 101 -11.82 12.75 -1.59
N GLU A 102 -11.63 14.04 -1.31
CA GLU A 102 -12.40 14.78 -0.32
C GLU A 102 -13.83 15.03 -0.81
N GLU A 103 -14.03 15.22 -2.12
CA GLU A 103 -15.36 15.37 -2.74
C GLU A 103 -16.15 14.05 -2.76
N GLN A 104 -15.52 12.92 -3.09
CA GLN A 104 -16.19 11.61 -3.12
C GLN A 104 -16.58 11.12 -1.72
N ALA A 105 -15.77 11.39 -0.69
CA ALA A 105 -16.10 11.03 0.69
C ALA A 105 -17.33 11.80 1.23
N GLN A 106 -17.55 13.02 0.75
CA GLN A 106 -18.69 13.86 1.15
C GLN A 106 -20.00 13.46 0.47
N GLU A 107 -19.98 12.95 -0.76
CA GLU A 107 -21.20 12.51 -1.46
C GLU A 107 -21.82 11.22 -0.88
N VAL A 108 -21.03 10.35 -0.22
CA VAL A 108 -21.58 9.11 0.40
C VAL A 108 -22.23 9.38 1.75
N THR A 109 -22.05 10.58 2.32
CA THR A 109 -22.61 10.98 3.62
C THR A 109 -23.76 12.01 3.53
N ALA A 110 -24.15 12.42 2.33
CA ALA A 110 -25.29 13.31 2.06
C ALA A 110 -26.55 12.53 1.64
#